data_AF-A0A5N0IAN7-F1
#
_entry.id   AF-A0A5N0IAN7-F1
#
_cell.length_a   1.000
_cell.length_b   1.000
_cell.length_c   1.000
_cell.angle_alpha   90.00
_cell.angle_beta   90.00
_cell.angle_gamma   90.00
#
_symmetry.space_group_name_H-M   'P 1'
#
loop_
_entity.id
_entity.type
_entity.pdbx_description
1 polymer ?
#
loop_
_entity_poly.entity_id
_entity_poly.type
_entity_poly.pdbx_seq_one_letter_code
_entity_poly.pdbx_strand_id
1 'polypeptide(L)' 'MSTRIAVVGPGAVGTTVAALLHAAGNPVLVCGRTPRDRIELRPDGAEPIVVPLLAAASDGPG' A
#
# COMPACT_ATOMS: atom_id res chain seq x y z
N MET A 1 20.54 -5.98 1.50
CA MET A 1 19.48 -6.82 0.87
C MET A 1 18.15 -6.17 1.21
N SER A 2 17.43 -5.62 0.23
CA SER A 2 16.12 -5.01 0.50
C SER A 2 15.05 -6.09 0.59
N THR A 3 14.33 -6.17 1.69
CA THR A 3 13.20 -7.10 1.87
C THR A 3 12.07 -6.69 0.92
N ARG A 4 11.57 -7.63 0.11
CA ARG A 4 10.38 -7.41 -0.71
C ARG A 4 9.15 -7.83 0.08
N ILE A 5 8.22 -6.90 0.29
CA ILE A 5 7.05 -7.11 1.14
C ILE A 5 5.78 -6.93 0.32
N ALA A 6 4.87 -7.89 0.42
CA ALA A 6 3.53 -7.79 -0.15
C ALA A 6 2.48 -7.83 0.97
N VAL A 7 1.57 -6.86 0.95
CA VAL A 7 0.40 -6.82 1.85
C VAL A 7 -0.82 -7.21 1.04
N VAL A 8 -1.40 -8.37 1.35
CA VAL A 8 -2.61 -8.88 0.69
C VAL A 8 -3.84 -8.46 1.50
N GLY A 9 -4.66 -7.59 0.92
CA GLY A 9 -5.87 -7.05 1.53
C GLY A 9 -5.69 -5.62 2.08
N PRO A 10 -5.95 -4.58 1.27
CA PRO A 10 -5.97 -3.18 1.73
C PRO A 10 -7.26 -2.85 2.50
N GLY A 11 -7.55 -3.62 3.55
CA GLY A 11 -8.55 -3.28 4.56
C GLY A 11 -7.96 -2.38 5.64
N ALA A 12 -8.63 -2.26 6.79
CA ALA A 12 -8.15 -1.44 7.91
C ALA A 12 -6.74 -1.84 8.35
N VAL A 13 -6.54 -3.11 8.73
CA VAL A 13 -5.24 -3.61 9.22
C VAL A 13 -4.17 -3.57 8.14
N GLY A 14 -4.50 -4.03 6.92
CA GLY A 14 -3.53 -4.03 5.82
C GLY A 14 -3.06 -2.63 5.45
N THR A 15 -3.95 -1.63 5.52
CA THR A 15 -3.58 -0.22 5.31
C THR A 15 -2.62 0.26 6.39
N THR A 16 -2.87 -0.06 7.65
CA THR A 16 -1.97 0.30 8.75
C THR A 16 -0.57 -0.29 8.54
N VAL A 17 -0.48 -1.58 8.26
CA VAL A 17 0.81 -2.25 8.03
C VAL A 17 1.53 -1.67 6.81
N ALA A 18 0.84 -1.51 5.69
CA ALA A 18 1.43 -0.96 4.47
C ALA A 18 1.93 0.48 4.65
N ALA A 19 1.16 1.32 5.35
CA ALA A 19 1.54 2.69 5.65
C ALA A 19 2.79 2.77 6.54
N LEU A 20 2.85 1.97 7.61
CA LEU A 20 4.01 1.95 8.50
C LEU A 20 5.27 1.41 7.80
N LEU A 21 5.12 0.38 6.97
CA LEU A 21 6.23 -0.14 6.15
C LEU A 21 6.75 0.91 5.16
N HIS A 22 5.82 1.61 4.48
CA HIS A 22 6.14 2.68 3.55
C HIS A 22 6.84 3.85 4.24
N ALA A 23 6.32 4.32 5.39
CA ALA A 23 6.92 5.39 6.18
C ALA A 23 8.32 5.02 6.71
N ALA A 24 8.57 3.74 6.97
CA ALA A 24 9.88 3.23 7.33
C ALA A 24 10.84 3.05 6.11
N GLY A 25 10.43 3.46 4.90
CA GLY A 25 11.25 3.40 3.69
C GLY A 25 11.28 2.04 3.01
N ASN A 26 10.39 1.11 3.37
CA ASN A 26 10.35 -0.22 2.75
C ASN A 26 9.54 -0.20 1.45
N PRO A 27 10.01 -0.86 0.38
CA PRO A 27 9.19 -1.11 -0.79
C PRO A 27 8.07 -2.09 -0.43
N VAL A 28 6.81 -1.66 -0.63
CA VAL A 28 5.61 -2.45 -0.33
C VAL A 28 4.72 -2.57 -1.56
N LEU A 29 4.37 -3.81 -1.92
CA LEU A 29 3.34 -4.11 -2.90
C LEU A 29 2.01 -4.33 -2.16
N VAL A 30 0.94 -3.67 -2.58
CA VAL A 30 -0.39 -3.82 -1.96
C VAL A 30 -1.31 -4.51 -2.95
N CYS A 31 -1.82 -5.69 -2.58
CA CYS A 31 -2.67 -6.51 -3.42
C CYS A 31 -4.11 -6.47 -2.89
N GLY A 32 -5.06 -5.96 -3.68
CA GLY A 32 -6.46 -5.86 -3.29
C GLY A 32 -7.42 -6.37 -4.36
N ARG A 33 -8.67 -6.65 -3.97
CA ARG A 33 -9.73 -7.03 -4.91
C ARG A 33 -10.28 -5.84 -5.71
N THR A 34 -10.35 -4.68 -5.08
CA THR A 34 -10.83 -3.44 -5.71
C THR A 34 -9.62 -2.57 -6.05
N PRO A 35 -9.45 -2.17 -7.34
CA PRO A 35 -8.42 -1.22 -7.73
C PRO A 35 -8.52 0.08 -6.93
N ARG A 36 -7.37 0.61 -6.53
CA ARG A 36 -7.23 1.88 -5.81
C ARG A 36 -5.94 2.53 -6.25
N ASP A 37 -5.95 3.85 -6.41
CA ASP A 37 -4.74 4.61 -6.76
C ASP A 37 -3.86 4.91 -5.54
N ARG A 38 -4.45 4.85 -4.34
CA ARG A 38 -3.76 5.01 -3.07
C ARG A 38 -4.53 4.36 -1.92
N ILE A 39 -3.82 4.13 -0.82
CA ILE A 39 -4.41 3.92 0.51
C ILE A 39 -3.87 4.99 1.46
N GLU A 40 -4.64 5.30 2.50
CA GLU A 40 -4.33 6.37 3.43
C GLU A 40 -4.59 5.89 4.86
N LEU A 41 -3.57 6.01 5.72
CA LEU A 41 -3.71 5.85 7.16
C LEU A 41 -3.74 7.25 7.78
N ARG A 42 -4.73 7.52 8.63
CA ARG A 42 -4.86 8.78 9.38
C ARG A 42 -4.79 8.49 10.87
N PRO A 43 -3.59 8.48 11.46
CA PRO A 43 -3.46 8.33 12.92
C PRO A 43 -4.05 9.55 13.62
N ASP A 44 -4.65 9.34 14.79
CA ASP A 44 -5.18 10.44 15.58
C ASP A 44 -4.05 11.36 16.05
N GLY A 45 -4.19 12.67 15.79
CA GLY A 45 -3.21 13.69 16.19
C GLY A 45 -1.88 13.63 15.43
N ALA A 46 -1.79 12.91 14.31
CA ALA A 46 -0.61 12.84 13.46
C ALA A 46 -0.95 13.07 11.98
N GLU A 47 0.07 13.40 11.19
CA GLU A 47 -0.10 13.60 9.76
C GLU A 47 -0.52 12.29 9.06
N PRO A 48 -1.42 12.36 8.07
CA PRO A 48 -1.78 11.21 7.26
C PRO A 48 -0.58 10.60 6.53
N ILE A 49 -0.54 9.28 6.48
CA ILE A 49 0.43 8.53 5.68
C ILE A 49 -0.30 8.05 4.42
N VAL A 50 0.08 8.62 3.28
CA VAL A 50 -0.45 8.25 1.97
C VAL A 50 0.51 7.29 1.29
N VAL A 51 0.03 6.10 0.94
CA VAL A 51 0.79 5.14 0.14
C VAL A 51 0.24 5.17 -1.28
N PRO A 52 1.00 5.69 -2.26
CA PRO A 52 0.61 5.60 -3.66
C PRO A 52 0.66 4.14 -4.10
N LEU A 53 -0.40 3.68 -4.76
CA LEU A 53 -0.45 2.35 -5.34
C LEU A 53 -0.19 2.49 -6.83
N LEU A 54 0.74 1.69 -7.33
CA LEU A 54 0.79 1.47 -8.77
C LEU A 54 -0.55 0.87 -9.16
N ALA A 55 -1.24 1.51 -10.11
CA ALA A 55 -2.29 0.82 -10.84
C ALA A 55 -1.68 -0.51 -11.29
N ALA A 56 -2.35 -1.62 -11.02
CA ALA A 56 -1.94 -2.90 -11.57
C ALA A 56 -1.64 -2.63 -13.05
N ALA A 57 -0.41 -2.92 -13.48
CA ALA A 57 -0.13 -2.92 -14.91
C ALA A 57 -1.24 -3.78 -15.50
N SER A 58 -2.16 -3.16 -16.24
CA SER A 58 -3.06 -3.92 -17.09
C SER A 58 -2.13 -4.78 -17.90
N ASP A 59 -2.21 -6.10 -17.74
CA ASP A 59 -1.61 -7.02 -18.69
C ASP A 59 -1.92 -6.48 -20.08
N GLY A 60 -0.87 -6.26 -20.87
CA GLY A 60 -0.97 -5.72 -22.22
C GLY A 60 -1.91 -6.56 -23.10
N PRO A 61 -2.33 -6.03 -24.25
CA PRO A 61 -3.39 -6.64 -25.03
C PRO A 61 -2.96 -8.04 -25.48
N GLY A 62 -3.77 -9.04 -25.13
CA GLY A 62 -3.83 -10.34 -25.81
C GLY A 62 -4.87 -10.30 -26.91
#